data_AF-A0A821UJ24-F1
#
_entry.id   AF-A0A821UJ24-F1
#
_cell.length_a   1.000
_cell.length_b   1.000
_cell.length_c   1.000
_cell.angle_alpha   90.00
_cell.angle_beta   90.00
_cell.angle_gamma   90.00
#
_symmetry.space_group_name_H-M   'P 1'
#
loop_
_entity.id
_entity.type
_entity.pdbx_description
1 polymer ?
#
loop_
_entity_poly.entity_id
_entity_poly.type
_entity_poly.pdbx_seq_one_letter_code
_entity_poly.pdbx_strand_id
1 'polypeptide(L)'
;NFTIYFSRDVFSNIARGSLSIEGVPIESKQIVPKANSLENQTIFVQRHSNEEPQECNVIQTDGLLLQNIKTKRYFHAQRHEIEYINIPEQEGTEVTYVLKHQGKATLSYQIHGITWSPQYDLSILSDDCQHMFQAFAEITNGTKQVYRIDQTELLGGDIVLRRDVASKRRRDRSRSRSRSSSESSDEDDEEFDSCDITPAVGEPGELAGLYRYSIDQPFVLLAKSTFGLPFINATIQVSKYVGLTLPFTSHTQIRKLQRKYRIESIDKFLPGGPLTIRE
;
A
#
# COMPACT_ATOMS: atom_id res chain seq x y z
N ASN A 1 -20.37 13.41 -15.48
CA ASN A 1 -19.57 13.65 -14.25
C ASN A 1 -19.41 12.34 -13.53
N PHE A 2 -18.19 12.03 -13.13
CA PHE A 2 -17.85 10.83 -12.38
C PHE A 2 -17.32 11.25 -11.02
N THR A 3 -17.98 10.80 -9.96
CA THR A 3 -17.70 11.21 -8.58
C THR A 3 -17.29 10.00 -7.77
N ILE A 4 -16.18 10.12 -7.05
CA ILE A 4 -15.70 9.10 -6.12
C ILE A 4 -15.54 9.71 -4.74
N TYR A 5 -15.96 8.96 -3.73
CA TYR A 5 -15.74 9.31 -2.34
C TYR A 5 -14.61 8.48 -1.73
N PHE A 6 -13.65 9.14 -1.10
CA PHE A 6 -12.61 8.50 -0.31
C PHE A 6 -12.80 8.88 1.15
N SER A 7 -12.83 7.91 2.06
CA SER A 7 -12.77 8.21 3.49
C SER A 7 -11.44 8.92 3.81
N ARG A 8 -11.42 9.70 4.90
CA ARG A 8 -10.23 10.44 5.33
C ARG A 8 -9.01 9.53 5.48
N ASP A 9 -9.22 8.35 6.06
CA ASP A 9 -8.18 7.34 6.24
C ASP A 9 -7.61 6.86 4.90
N VAL A 10 -8.46 6.59 3.90
CA VAL A 10 -8.01 6.16 2.57
C VAL A 10 -7.30 7.31 1.85
N PHE A 11 -7.93 8.48 1.79
CA PHE A 11 -7.39 9.64 1.07
C PHE A 11 -6.05 10.11 1.63
N SER A 12 -5.85 10.01 2.95
CA SER A 12 -4.58 10.37 3.59
C SER A 12 -3.39 9.49 3.18
N ASN A 13 -3.66 8.26 2.71
CA ASN A 13 -2.64 7.34 2.22
C ASN A 13 -2.30 7.55 0.74
N ILE A 14 -3.18 8.21 -0.03
CA ILE A 14 -2.98 8.49 -1.45
C ILE A 14 -1.88 9.55 -1.63
N ALA A 15 -0.94 9.29 -2.53
CA ALA A 15 0.09 10.25 -2.86
C ALA A 15 -0.49 11.48 -3.54
N ARG A 16 -0.02 12.65 -3.10
CA ARG A 16 -0.49 13.92 -3.67
C ARG A 16 -0.17 13.95 -5.16
N GLY A 17 -1.20 14.23 -5.97
CA GLY A 17 -1.07 14.32 -7.42
C GLY A 17 -1.09 12.98 -8.17
N SER A 18 -1.06 11.82 -7.49
CA SER A 18 -1.06 10.52 -8.18
C SER A 18 -2.41 10.09 -8.74
N LEU A 19 -3.50 10.71 -8.28
CA LEU A 19 -4.85 10.30 -8.66
C LEU A 19 -5.18 10.76 -10.09
N SER A 20 -5.33 9.82 -11.01
CA SER A 20 -5.61 10.04 -12.44
C SER A 20 -6.71 9.12 -12.96
N ILE A 21 -7.35 9.53 -14.04
CA ILE A 21 -8.23 8.68 -14.85
C ILE A 21 -7.54 8.45 -16.20
N GLU A 22 -7.47 7.20 -16.61
CA GLU A 22 -6.90 6.74 -17.87
C GLU A 22 -8.01 6.24 -18.80
N GLY A 23 -7.76 6.27 -20.12
CA GLY A 23 -8.70 5.80 -21.14
C GLY A 23 -9.75 6.83 -21.61
N VAL A 24 -9.97 7.93 -20.88
CA VAL A 24 -10.95 8.95 -21.26
C VAL A 24 -10.40 10.37 -21.04
N PRO A 25 -10.58 11.30 -22.00
CA PRO A 25 -10.15 12.69 -21.84
C PRO A 25 -10.96 13.42 -20.76
N ILE A 26 -10.24 14.04 -19.83
CA ILE A 26 -10.79 14.81 -18.71
C ILE A 26 -10.88 16.29 -19.11
N GLU A 27 -12.00 16.94 -18.79
CA GLU A 27 -12.19 18.38 -18.92
C GLU A 27 -11.78 19.11 -17.65
N SER A 28 -12.24 18.63 -16.49
CA SER A 28 -11.88 19.21 -15.19
C SER A 28 -11.87 18.17 -14.07
N LYS A 29 -11.12 18.50 -13.01
CA LYS A 29 -11.00 17.72 -11.79
C LYS A 29 -11.24 18.63 -10.60
N GLN A 30 -12.18 18.27 -9.75
CA GLN A 30 -12.50 18.97 -8.52
C GLN A 30 -12.29 18.03 -7.33
N ILE A 31 -11.60 18.52 -6.30
CA ILE A 31 -11.40 17.78 -5.05
C ILE A 31 -12.03 18.63 -3.94
N VAL A 32 -13.02 18.07 -3.24
CA VAL A 32 -13.74 18.75 -2.17
C VAL A 32 -13.59 17.95 -0.88
N PRO A 33 -12.93 18.50 0.15
CA PRO A 33 -12.93 17.86 1.47
C PRO A 33 -14.35 17.88 2.02
N LYS A 34 -14.80 16.72 2.51
CA LYS A 34 -16.06 16.56 3.21
C LYS A 34 -15.75 16.39 4.68
N ALA A 35 -16.07 17.41 5.47
CA ALA A 35 -16.05 17.28 6.91
C ALA A 35 -17.28 16.50 7.36
N ASN A 36 -17.16 15.72 8.43
CA ASN A 36 -18.28 15.19 9.18
C ASN A 36 -18.87 16.36 9.96
N SER A 37 -19.65 17.15 9.24
CA SER A 37 -20.37 18.26 9.82
C SER A 37 -21.69 17.70 10.32
N LEU A 38 -21.75 17.51 11.63
CA LEU A 38 -23.04 17.35 12.29
C LEU A 38 -23.84 18.65 12.27
N GLU A 39 -23.25 19.79 11.86
CA GLU A 39 -23.94 21.08 11.81
C GLU A 39 -25.21 21.01 10.97
N ASN A 40 -26.30 21.51 11.55
CA ASN A 40 -27.66 21.45 11.01
C ASN A 40 -28.27 20.05 10.90
N GLN A 41 -27.65 19.03 11.49
CA GLN A 41 -28.30 17.74 11.69
C GLN A 41 -29.13 17.74 12.98
N THR A 42 -30.24 17.01 12.94
CA THR A 42 -31.04 16.70 14.11
C THR A 42 -30.50 15.43 14.76
N ILE A 43 -30.11 15.52 16.02
CA ILE A 43 -29.60 14.40 16.82
C ILE A 43 -30.41 14.26 18.11
N PHE A 44 -30.38 13.09 18.71
CA PHE A 44 -30.97 12.85 20.03
C PHE A 44 -29.87 12.87 21.09
N VAL A 45 -30.18 13.42 22.26
CA VAL A 45 -29.23 13.50 23.37
C VAL A 45 -29.83 12.89 24.61
N GLN A 46 -29.14 11.91 25.19
CA GLN A 46 -29.48 11.29 26.46
C GLN A 46 -28.35 11.56 27.47
N ARG A 47 -28.59 12.50 28.41
CA ARG A 47 -27.58 12.85 29.44
C ARG A 47 -27.55 11.89 30.62
N HIS A 48 -28.70 11.28 30.92
CA HIS A 48 -28.87 10.33 32.00
C HIS A 48 -29.59 9.11 31.46
N SER A 49 -29.12 7.91 31.81
CA SER A 49 -29.66 6.64 31.28
C SER A 49 -31.15 6.40 31.56
N ASN A 50 -31.76 7.19 32.45
CA ASN A 50 -33.19 7.10 32.81
C ASN A 50 -34.04 8.23 32.23
N GLU A 51 -33.48 9.13 31.41
CA GLU A 51 -34.23 10.21 30.76
C GLU A 51 -34.54 9.87 29.30
N GLU A 52 -35.70 10.35 28.81
CA GLU A 52 -36.03 10.23 27.38
C GLU A 52 -35.05 11.07 26.53
N PRO A 53 -34.56 10.53 25.41
CA PRO A 53 -33.67 11.26 24.52
C PRO A 53 -34.31 12.57 24.03
N GLN A 54 -33.56 13.66 24.14
CA GLN A 54 -34.01 14.99 23.73
C GLN A 54 -33.56 15.29 22.30
N GLU A 55 -34.52 15.61 21.43
CA GLU A 55 -34.25 16.02 20.06
C GLU A 55 -33.62 17.43 20.03
N CYS A 56 -32.44 17.52 19.41
CA CYS A 56 -31.62 18.72 19.38
C CYS A 56 -31.06 19.00 17.98
N ASN A 57 -30.95 20.27 17.63
CA ASN A 57 -30.21 20.72 16.45
C ASN A 57 -28.75 20.99 16.83
N VAL A 58 -27.82 20.50 16.03
CA VAL A 58 -26.39 20.82 16.20
C VAL A 58 -26.11 22.20 15.62
N ILE A 59 -25.70 23.14 16.46
CA ILE A 59 -25.35 24.50 16.07
C ILE A 59 -23.86 24.60 15.74
N GLN A 60 -23.02 23.95 16.53
CA GLN A 60 -21.57 23.92 16.32
C GLN A 60 -21.06 22.50 16.57
N THR A 61 -20.38 21.92 15.57
CA THR A 61 -19.79 20.58 15.71
C THR A 61 -18.60 20.61 16.66
N ASP A 62 -17.78 21.66 16.59
CA ASP A 62 -16.63 21.85 17.47
C ASP A 62 -17.12 22.24 18.88
N GLY A 63 -16.96 21.31 19.84
CA GLY A 63 -17.50 21.44 21.20
C GLY A 63 -18.96 20.99 21.38
N LEU A 64 -19.63 20.47 20.34
CA LEU A 64 -20.99 19.93 20.40
C LEU A 64 -21.99 20.88 21.08
N LEU A 65 -22.11 22.11 20.57
CA LEU A 65 -23.13 23.06 21.01
C LEU A 65 -24.46 22.71 20.34
N LEU A 66 -25.44 22.35 21.16
CA LEU A 66 -26.74 21.86 20.71
C LEU A 66 -27.85 22.80 21.16
N GLN A 67 -28.91 22.89 20.34
CA GLN A 67 -30.14 23.57 20.70
C GLN A 67 -31.28 22.57 20.85
N ASN A 68 -31.85 22.45 22.04
CA ASN A 68 -33.02 21.63 22.26
C ASN A 68 -34.22 22.20 21.48
N ILE A 69 -34.88 21.38 20.65
CA ILE A 69 -35.94 21.85 19.75
C ILE A 69 -37.16 22.36 20.52
N LYS A 70 -37.52 21.69 21.63
CA LYS A 70 -38.69 22.01 22.46
C LYS A 70 -38.47 23.24 23.33
N THR A 71 -37.33 23.31 24.02
CA THR A 71 -37.06 24.38 25.00
C THR A 71 -36.32 25.59 24.41
N LYS A 72 -35.78 25.45 23.18
CA LYS A 72 -34.93 26.44 22.50
C LYS A 72 -33.65 26.83 23.26
N ARG A 73 -33.31 26.12 24.34
CA ARG A 73 -32.10 26.34 25.13
C ARG A 73 -30.87 25.72 24.47
N TYR A 74 -29.73 26.35 24.67
CA TYR A 74 -28.43 25.91 24.18
C TYR A 74 -27.65 25.21 25.29
N PHE A 75 -26.91 24.16 24.96
CA PHE A 75 -26.04 23.46 25.90
C PHE A 75 -24.94 22.66 25.16
N HIS A 76 -23.90 22.28 25.90
CA HIS A 76 -22.87 21.37 25.42
C HIS A 76 -23.19 19.93 25.80
N ALA A 77 -23.02 19.01 24.86
CA ALA A 77 -23.13 17.56 25.10
C ALA A 77 -21.77 16.88 24.95
N GLN A 78 -21.63 15.72 25.58
CA GLN A 78 -20.49 14.83 25.35
C GLN A 78 -20.80 13.86 24.20
N ARG A 79 -19.75 13.37 23.51
CA ARG A 79 -19.93 12.46 22.36
C ARG A 79 -20.69 11.17 22.69
N HIS A 80 -20.59 10.68 23.92
CA HIS A 80 -21.26 9.45 24.37
C HIS A 80 -22.73 9.67 24.76
N GLU A 81 -23.19 10.93 24.87
CA GLU A 81 -24.58 11.28 25.16
C GLU A 81 -25.41 11.40 23.88
N ILE A 82 -24.78 11.31 22.70
CA ILE A 82 -25.43 11.53 21.41
C ILE A 82 -25.87 10.20 20.82
N GLU A 83 -27.15 10.16 20.47
CA GLU A 83 -27.78 9.12 19.68
C GLU A 83 -28.05 9.64 18.27
N TYR A 84 -27.68 8.84 17.27
CA TYR A 84 -27.83 9.17 15.88
C TYR A 84 -29.00 8.40 15.27
N ILE A 85 -29.86 9.09 14.53
CA ILE A 85 -30.93 8.47 13.74
C ILE A 85 -30.33 7.65 12.59
N ASN A 86 -29.31 8.22 11.94
CA ASN A 86 -28.59 7.62 10.84
C ASN A 86 -27.09 7.64 11.16
N ILE A 87 -26.35 6.67 10.64
CA ILE A 87 -24.89 6.65 10.77
C ILE A 87 -24.36 8.00 10.23
N PRO A 88 -23.63 8.79 11.04
CA PRO A 88 -23.15 10.09 10.60
C PRO A 88 -22.22 9.95 9.40
N GLU A 89 -22.27 10.92 8.48
CA GLU A 89 -21.40 10.94 7.30
C GLU A 89 -19.94 10.87 7.74
N GLN A 90 -19.21 9.88 7.24
CA GLN A 90 -17.79 9.75 7.57
C GLN A 90 -17.02 10.93 6.98
N GLU A 91 -16.00 11.43 7.67
CA GLU A 91 -15.09 12.43 7.09
C GLU A 91 -14.34 11.85 5.89
N GLY A 92 -14.05 12.70 4.91
CA GLY A 92 -13.30 12.27 3.74
C GLY A 92 -13.18 13.31 2.65
N THR A 93 -13.07 12.85 1.43
CA THR A 93 -12.80 13.69 0.28
C THR A 93 -13.54 13.15 -0.93
N GLU A 94 -14.35 14.02 -1.51
CA GLU A 94 -15.05 13.77 -2.75
C GLU A 94 -14.18 14.27 -3.91
N VAL A 95 -13.97 13.41 -4.92
CA VAL A 95 -13.25 13.75 -6.14
C VAL A 95 -14.19 13.60 -7.31
N THR A 96 -14.41 14.70 -8.02
CA THR A 96 -15.30 14.79 -9.17
C THR A 96 -14.51 15.05 -10.44
N TYR A 97 -14.71 14.21 -11.44
CA TYR A 97 -14.16 14.33 -12.78
C TYR A 97 -15.26 14.70 -13.76
N VAL A 98 -15.04 15.77 -14.52
CA VAL A 98 -15.84 16.10 -15.70
C VAL A 98 -15.12 15.50 -16.91
N LEU A 99 -15.77 14.55 -17.56
CA LEU A 99 -15.23 13.81 -18.70
C LEU A 99 -15.75 14.44 -20.00
N LYS A 100 -14.91 14.55 -21.03
CA LYS A 100 -15.36 15.09 -22.33
C LYS A 100 -16.29 14.12 -23.07
N HIS A 101 -16.06 12.82 -22.89
CA HIS A 101 -16.82 11.74 -23.52
C HIS A 101 -17.07 10.61 -22.53
N GLN A 102 -18.06 9.77 -22.80
CA GLN A 102 -18.27 8.52 -22.05
C GLN A 102 -17.38 7.42 -22.63
N GLY A 103 -16.93 6.50 -21.78
CA GLY A 103 -16.08 5.37 -22.17
C GLY A 103 -15.62 4.55 -20.97
N LYS A 104 -14.93 3.45 -21.24
CA LYS A 104 -14.24 2.68 -20.20
C LYS A 104 -13.04 3.49 -19.71
N ALA A 105 -12.94 3.65 -18.40
CA ALA A 105 -11.89 4.43 -17.78
C ALA A 105 -11.32 3.71 -16.57
N THR A 106 -10.01 3.82 -16.36
CA THR A 106 -9.31 3.22 -15.22
C THR A 106 -8.88 4.32 -14.26
N LEU A 107 -9.18 4.16 -12.97
CA LEU A 107 -8.72 5.07 -11.93
C LEU A 107 -7.39 4.56 -11.37
N SER A 108 -6.33 5.34 -11.53
CA SER A 108 -4.98 5.02 -11.07
C SER A 108 -4.56 5.96 -9.95
N TYR A 109 -3.89 5.42 -8.92
CA TYR A 109 -3.28 6.22 -7.85
C TYR A 109 -2.21 5.43 -7.09
N GLN A 110 -1.29 6.17 -6.47
CA GLN A 110 -0.26 5.61 -5.61
C GLN A 110 -0.69 5.73 -4.15
N ILE A 111 -0.41 4.70 -3.35
CA ILE A 111 -0.63 4.71 -1.90
C ILE A 111 0.66 4.41 -1.16
N HIS A 112 0.85 5.05 0.00
CA HIS A 112 2.01 4.83 0.86
C HIS A 112 1.81 3.70 1.87
N GLY A 113 0.58 3.19 1.98
CA GLY A 113 0.19 2.25 3.02
C GLY A 113 0.44 0.78 2.68
N ILE A 114 1.00 0.48 1.52
CA ILE A 114 1.41 -0.88 1.14
C ILE A 114 2.91 -0.86 0.85
N THR A 115 3.63 -1.77 1.49
CA THR A 115 5.08 -1.96 1.31
C THR A 115 5.38 -3.43 1.12
N TRP A 116 6.51 -3.75 0.51
CA TRP A 116 6.98 -5.13 0.44
C TRP A 116 8.47 -5.23 0.70
N SER A 117 8.92 -6.40 1.17
CA SER A 117 10.33 -6.74 1.33
C SER A 117 10.58 -8.21 1.01
N PRO A 118 11.73 -8.57 0.43
CA PRO A 118 12.08 -9.97 0.20
C PRO A 118 12.53 -10.64 1.50
N GLN A 119 12.20 -11.91 1.67
CA GLN A 119 12.71 -12.82 2.70
C GLN A 119 13.13 -14.13 2.04
N TYR A 120 14.29 -14.63 2.46
CA TYR A 120 14.86 -15.86 1.93
C TYR A 120 15.00 -16.92 3.01
N ASP A 121 14.67 -18.16 2.67
CA ASP A 121 14.91 -19.33 3.50
C ASP A 121 15.76 -20.33 2.71
N LEU A 122 16.89 -20.74 3.31
CA LEU A 122 17.80 -21.75 2.79
C LEU A 122 17.89 -22.92 3.77
N SER A 123 17.40 -24.08 3.35
CA SER A 123 17.61 -25.34 4.06
C SER A 123 18.77 -26.09 3.42
N ILE A 124 19.89 -26.16 4.13
CA ILE A 124 21.09 -26.87 3.73
C ILE A 124 20.92 -28.34 4.10
N LEU A 125 20.54 -29.15 3.12
CA LEU A 125 20.54 -30.60 3.25
C LEU A 125 21.97 -31.16 3.20
N SER A 126 22.14 -32.45 3.51
CA SER A 126 23.41 -33.18 3.40
C SER A 126 24.07 -32.97 2.04
N ASP A 127 25.40 -33.10 1.96
CA ASP A 127 26.19 -32.72 0.78
C ASP A 127 25.78 -33.47 -0.52
N ASP A 128 25.08 -34.61 -0.40
CA ASP A 128 24.55 -35.38 -1.53
C ASP A 128 23.12 -34.97 -1.97
N CYS A 129 22.50 -34.01 -1.28
CA CYS A 129 21.14 -33.54 -1.55
C CYS A 129 21.13 -32.09 -2.06
N GLN A 130 20.19 -31.79 -2.96
CA GLN A 130 19.97 -30.42 -3.42
C GLN A 130 19.46 -29.55 -2.26
N HIS A 131 20.14 -28.43 -1.98
CA HIS A 131 19.66 -27.47 -1.00
C HIS A 131 18.31 -26.89 -1.42
N MET A 132 17.42 -26.66 -0.45
CA MET A 132 16.12 -26.08 -0.72
C MET A 132 16.19 -24.57 -0.47
N PHE A 133 15.95 -23.79 -1.52
CA PHE A 133 15.89 -22.33 -1.45
C PHE A 133 14.48 -21.85 -1.73
N GLN A 134 13.97 -20.99 -0.86
CA GLN A 134 12.66 -20.37 -1.00
C GLN A 134 12.80 -18.86 -0.84
N ALA A 135 12.08 -18.12 -1.68
CA ALA A 135 12.09 -16.67 -1.69
C ALA A 135 10.66 -16.14 -1.62
N PHE A 136 10.37 -15.41 -0.54
CA PHE A 136 9.06 -14.85 -0.24
C PHE A 136 9.10 -13.33 -0.33
N ALA A 137 8.05 -12.73 -0.86
CA ALA A 137 7.77 -11.32 -0.75
C ALA A 137 6.82 -11.13 0.42
N GLU A 138 7.30 -10.50 1.49
CA GLU A 138 6.47 -10.05 2.60
C GLU A 138 5.82 -8.73 2.23
N ILE A 139 4.51 -8.76 1.94
CA ILE A 139 3.72 -7.59 1.58
C ILE A 139 2.94 -7.14 2.82
N THR A 140 3.23 -5.94 3.31
CA THR A 140 2.58 -5.34 4.48
C THR A 140 1.53 -4.33 4.04
N ASN A 141 0.28 -4.55 4.46
CA ASN A 141 -0.79 -3.58 4.37
C ASN A 141 -0.91 -2.80 5.68
N GLY A 142 -0.29 -1.62 5.72
CA GLY A 142 -0.38 -0.67 6.82
C GLY A 142 -1.69 0.12 6.88
N THR A 143 -2.64 -0.10 5.96
CA THR A 143 -3.92 0.63 5.95
C THR A 143 -5.02 -0.10 6.75
N LYS A 144 -6.19 0.55 6.89
CA LYS A 144 -7.40 -0.07 7.45
C LYS A 144 -8.27 -0.74 6.38
N GLN A 145 -7.90 -0.61 5.11
CA GLN A 145 -8.68 -1.15 4.00
C GLN A 145 -8.20 -2.55 3.65
N VAL A 146 -9.14 -3.41 3.26
CA VAL A 146 -8.84 -4.71 2.65
C VAL A 146 -8.68 -4.50 1.15
N TYR A 147 -7.58 -5.01 0.57
CA TYR A 147 -7.37 -4.97 -0.88
C TYR A 147 -7.53 -6.37 -1.47
N ARG A 148 -8.33 -6.47 -2.51
CA ARG A 148 -8.38 -7.64 -3.39
C ARG A 148 -7.53 -7.31 -4.59
N ILE A 149 -6.52 -8.14 -4.83
CA ILE A 149 -5.55 -7.89 -5.89
C ILE A 149 -5.67 -9.04 -6.87
N ASP A 150 -5.92 -8.71 -8.12
CA ASP A 150 -6.06 -9.68 -9.19
C ASP A 150 -4.70 -9.99 -9.83
N GLN A 151 -3.89 -8.96 -10.05
CA GLN A 151 -2.53 -9.05 -10.60
C GLN A 151 -1.60 -8.11 -9.83
N THR A 152 -0.35 -8.53 -9.61
CA THR A 152 0.66 -7.70 -8.93
C THR A 152 1.99 -7.76 -9.64
N GLU A 153 2.63 -6.61 -9.79
CA GLU A 153 4.04 -6.51 -10.12
C GLU A 153 4.80 -5.91 -8.94
N LEU A 154 5.83 -6.60 -8.48
CA LEU A 154 6.77 -6.12 -7.47
C LEU A 154 7.98 -5.52 -8.18
N LEU A 155 8.38 -4.32 -7.76
CA LEU A 155 9.53 -3.61 -8.30
C LEU A 155 10.64 -3.53 -7.25
N GLY A 156 11.81 -4.07 -7.59
CA GLY A 156 13.03 -4.02 -6.78
C GLY A 156 14.08 -3.09 -7.41
N GLY A 157 14.90 -2.47 -6.57
CA GLY A 157 15.96 -1.54 -6.97
C GLY A 157 15.87 -0.19 -6.23
N ASP A 158 16.71 0.77 -6.63
CA ASP A 158 16.77 2.09 -5.99
C ASP A 158 15.64 2.99 -6.50
N ILE A 159 14.43 2.82 -5.95
CA ILE A 159 13.26 3.64 -6.28
C ILE A 159 13.22 4.86 -5.36
N VAL A 160 13.69 6.01 -5.85
CA VAL A 160 13.48 7.29 -5.16
C VAL A 160 12.21 7.94 -5.69
N LEU A 161 11.09 7.72 -5.01
CA LEU A 161 9.88 8.51 -5.22
C LEU A 161 10.20 9.95 -4.80
N ARG A 162 10.33 10.86 -5.77
CA ARG A 162 10.42 12.29 -5.49
C ARG A 162 9.10 12.72 -4.85
N ARG A 163 9.09 12.77 -3.51
CA ARG A 163 8.06 13.51 -2.78
C ARG A 163 8.20 14.95 -3.22
N ASP A 164 7.19 15.49 -3.89
CA ASP A 164 7.12 16.92 -4.14
C ASP A 164 7.15 17.65 -2.80
N VAL A 165 8.34 18.13 -2.45
CA VAL A 165 8.53 19.05 -1.35
C VAL A 165 7.79 20.31 -1.76
N ALA A 166 6.71 20.60 -1.05
CA ALA A 166 5.99 21.85 -1.17
C ALA A 166 6.98 23.03 -1.15
N SER A 167 7.12 23.67 -2.31
CA SER A 167 7.57 25.04 -2.53
C SER A 167 8.62 25.62 -1.56
N LYS A 168 9.90 25.59 -1.95
CA LYS A 168 10.74 26.79 -1.89
C LYS A 168 11.17 27.15 -3.30
N ARG A 169 10.61 28.26 -3.79
CA ARG A 169 11.01 28.92 -5.03
C ARG A 169 12.53 29.13 -5.04
N ARG A 170 13.25 28.33 -5.82
CA ARG A 170 14.45 28.80 -6.52
C ARG A 170 14.23 28.59 -7.99
N ARG A 171 14.28 29.70 -8.73
CA ARG A 171 14.32 29.72 -10.18
C ARG A 171 15.54 28.92 -10.60
N ASP A 172 15.33 27.77 -11.22
CA ASP A 172 16.25 27.29 -12.22
C ASP A 172 15.47 26.90 -13.47
N ARG A 173 15.77 27.63 -14.54
CA ARG A 173 15.29 27.38 -15.89
C ARG A 173 16.15 26.27 -16.47
N SER A 174 15.65 25.04 -16.47
CA SER A 174 16.18 23.99 -17.34
C SER A 174 15.05 23.44 -18.19
N ARG A 175 15.06 23.87 -19.46
CA ARG A 175 14.30 23.27 -20.57
C ARG A 175 14.78 21.83 -20.74
N SER A 176 13.88 20.86 -20.64
CA SER A 176 14.09 19.52 -21.19
C SER A 176 12.83 19.07 -21.91
N ARG A 177 13.05 18.61 -23.14
CA ARG A 177 12.06 18.29 -24.16
C ARG A 177 11.37 16.97 -23.85
N SER A 178 10.10 16.93 -24.19
CA SER A 178 9.27 15.75 -24.34
C SER A 178 9.90 14.73 -25.30
N ARG A 179 9.79 13.44 -24.95
CA ARG A 179 9.68 12.34 -25.92
C ARG A 179 8.69 11.32 -25.38
N SER A 180 7.56 11.27 -26.07
CA SER A 180 6.60 10.17 -26.09
C SER A 180 7.18 8.99 -26.88
N SER A 181 6.94 7.78 -26.40
CA SER A 181 6.85 6.59 -27.25
C SER A 181 5.84 5.64 -26.62
N SER A 182 4.73 5.51 -27.34
CA SER A 182 3.73 4.45 -27.29
C SER A 182 4.34 3.13 -27.74
N GLU A 183 3.97 2.03 -27.09
CA GLU A 183 4.01 0.70 -27.69
C GLU A 183 2.88 -0.16 -27.11
N SER A 184 2.32 -0.99 -27.99
CA SER A 184 1.00 -1.63 -27.97
C SER A 184 1.13 -3.05 -28.48
N SER A 185 0.41 -4.00 -27.88
CA SER A 185 -0.01 -5.32 -28.43
C SER A 185 -0.72 -6.08 -27.28
N ASP A 186 -2.04 -6.30 -27.27
CA ASP A 186 -2.89 -7.30 -27.99
C ASP A 186 -2.75 -8.74 -27.43
N GLU A 187 -3.80 -9.27 -26.74
CA GLU A 187 -4.68 -10.43 -27.11
C GLU A 187 -4.10 -11.78 -26.56
N ASP A 188 -4.76 -12.76 -25.90
CA ASP A 188 -6.15 -13.30 -25.85
C ASP A 188 -6.43 -14.20 -24.60
N ASP A 189 -7.72 -14.25 -24.22
CA ASP A 189 -8.66 -15.31 -23.76
C ASP A 189 -8.34 -16.67 -23.05
N GLU A 190 -9.25 -16.97 -22.09
CA GLU A 190 -9.81 -18.25 -21.53
C GLU A 190 -8.88 -19.16 -20.66
N GLU A 191 -9.29 -19.94 -19.64
CA GLU A 191 -10.56 -20.52 -19.16
C GLU A 191 -10.35 -20.93 -17.67
N PHE A 192 -11.40 -20.97 -16.83
CA PHE A 192 -11.33 -21.36 -15.42
C PHE A 192 -11.36 -22.88 -15.24
N ASP A 193 -10.37 -23.47 -14.55
CA ASP A 193 -10.55 -24.75 -13.85
C ASP A 193 -9.84 -24.77 -12.49
N SER A 194 -10.56 -25.28 -11.49
CA SER A 194 -10.19 -25.26 -10.08
C SER A 194 -9.50 -26.56 -9.69
N CYS A 195 -8.27 -26.51 -9.17
CA CYS A 195 -7.71 -27.48 -8.20
C CYS A 195 -6.39 -26.92 -7.62
N ASP A 196 -6.29 -26.81 -6.30
CA ASP A 196 -5.09 -26.53 -5.46
C ASP A 196 -3.85 -25.97 -6.19
N ILE A 197 -3.71 -24.64 -6.27
CA ILE A 197 -2.62 -23.99 -7.01
C ILE A 197 -1.71 -23.21 -6.05
N THR A 198 -0.45 -23.65 -5.99
CA THR A 198 0.67 -22.90 -5.42
C THR A 198 1.06 -21.76 -6.37
N PRO A 199 1.38 -20.54 -5.91
CA PRO A 199 1.66 -19.38 -6.76
C PRO A 199 2.73 -19.58 -7.83
N ALA A 200 2.32 -19.46 -9.09
CA ALA A 200 3.19 -19.40 -10.26
C ALA A 200 3.75 -17.97 -10.40
N VAL A 201 5.06 -17.88 -10.64
CA VAL A 201 5.83 -16.63 -10.71
C VAL A 201 6.18 -16.33 -12.17
N GLY A 202 5.90 -15.12 -12.65
CA GLY A 202 6.26 -14.67 -13.99
C GLY A 202 7.76 -14.40 -14.20
N GLU A 203 8.21 -14.26 -15.45
CA GLU A 203 9.61 -14.00 -15.78
C GLU A 203 10.07 -12.60 -15.33
N PRO A 204 11.22 -12.48 -14.65
CA PRO A 204 11.70 -11.19 -14.19
C PRO A 204 12.21 -10.32 -15.35
N GLY A 205 11.78 -9.06 -15.40
CA GLY A 205 12.26 -8.07 -16.38
C GLY A 205 13.18 -7.03 -15.74
N GLU A 206 14.20 -6.55 -16.48
CA GLU A 206 15.08 -5.46 -16.03
C GLU A 206 14.86 -4.20 -16.88
N LEU A 207 14.66 -3.05 -16.23
CA LEU A 207 14.64 -1.73 -16.88
C LEU A 207 15.48 -0.73 -16.09
N ALA A 208 16.65 -0.37 -16.62
CA ALA A 208 17.53 0.66 -16.03
C ALA A 208 17.88 0.42 -14.55
N GLY A 209 18.15 -0.83 -14.16
CA GLY A 209 18.47 -1.22 -12.79
C GLY A 209 17.25 -1.42 -11.87
N LEU A 210 16.04 -1.34 -12.42
CA LEU A 210 14.82 -1.80 -11.77
C LEU A 210 14.51 -3.22 -12.22
N TYR A 211 14.24 -4.09 -11.25
CA TYR A 211 13.86 -5.47 -11.47
C TYR A 211 12.37 -5.64 -11.19
N ARG A 212 11.68 -6.31 -12.11
CA ARG A 212 10.25 -6.58 -12.02
C ARG A 212 10.01 -8.05 -11.69
N TYR A 213 9.09 -8.32 -10.77
CA TYR A 213 8.65 -9.68 -10.41
C TYR A 213 7.13 -9.73 -10.46
N SER A 214 6.57 -10.53 -11.37
CA SER A 214 5.12 -10.65 -11.51
C SER A 214 4.57 -11.79 -10.65
N ILE A 215 3.47 -11.52 -9.96
CA ILE A 215 2.67 -12.48 -9.23
C ILE A 215 1.30 -12.52 -9.91
N ASP A 216 1.06 -13.59 -10.65
CA ASP A 216 -0.10 -13.72 -11.54
C ASP A 216 -1.31 -14.35 -10.86
N GLN A 217 -1.22 -14.62 -9.55
CA GLN A 217 -2.32 -15.17 -8.77
C GLN A 217 -3.03 -14.11 -7.93
N PRO A 218 -4.36 -14.15 -7.87
CA PRO A 218 -5.12 -13.23 -7.05
C PRO A 218 -4.91 -13.52 -5.57
N PHE A 219 -4.83 -12.47 -4.75
CA PHE A 219 -4.75 -12.58 -3.31
C PHE A 219 -5.45 -11.42 -2.59
N VAL A 220 -5.66 -11.59 -1.28
CA VAL A 220 -6.32 -10.60 -0.44
C VAL A 220 -5.35 -10.11 0.62
N LEU A 221 -5.09 -8.80 0.64
CA LEU A 221 -4.37 -8.13 1.71
C LEU A 221 -5.36 -7.64 2.76
N LEU A 222 -5.41 -8.32 3.90
CA LEU A 222 -6.20 -7.89 5.03
C LEU A 222 -5.69 -6.56 5.60
N ALA A 223 -6.55 -5.83 6.30
CA ALA A 223 -6.18 -4.61 6.97
C ALA A 223 -5.14 -4.90 8.07
N LYS A 224 -4.09 -4.08 8.17
CA LYS A 224 -3.05 -4.18 9.21
C LYS A 224 -2.36 -5.56 9.28
N SER A 225 -2.17 -6.22 8.14
CA SER A 225 -1.51 -7.53 8.06
C SER A 225 -0.24 -7.52 7.21
N THR A 226 0.63 -8.50 7.45
CA THR A 226 1.71 -8.88 6.53
C THR A 226 1.35 -10.23 5.90
N PHE A 227 1.52 -10.34 4.59
CA PHE A 227 1.22 -11.53 3.81
C PHE A 227 2.47 -11.95 3.02
N GLY A 228 2.88 -13.21 3.15
CA GLY A 228 4.07 -13.75 2.47
C GLY A 228 3.69 -14.55 1.25
N LEU A 229 4.27 -14.23 0.10
CA LEU A 229 4.03 -14.94 -1.17
C LEU A 229 5.35 -15.32 -1.84
N PRO A 230 5.48 -16.55 -2.37
CA PRO A 230 6.56 -16.86 -3.31
C PRO A 230 6.58 -15.86 -4.46
N PHE A 231 7.74 -15.24 -4.71
CA PHE A 231 7.88 -14.22 -5.77
C PHE A 231 8.99 -14.52 -6.76
N ILE A 232 9.85 -15.51 -6.48
CA ILE A 232 10.91 -15.95 -7.38
C ILE A 232 11.30 -17.40 -7.09
N ASN A 233 11.41 -18.20 -8.14
CA ASN A 233 12.05 -19.51 -8.08
C ASN A 233 13.42 -19.39 -8.75
N ALA A 234 14.47 -19.20 -7.94
CA ALA A 234 15.83 -18.94 -8.42
C ALA A 234 16.73 -20.14 -8.15
N THR A 235 17.60 -20.45 -9.11
CA THR A 235 18.61 -21.49 -8.93
C THR A 235 19.80 -20.89 -8.19
N ILE A 236 20.20 -21.50 -7.07
CA ILE A 236 21.31 -21.03 -6.26
C ILE A 236 22.46 -22.03 -6.19
N GLN A 237 23.68 -21.50 -6.11
CA GLN A 237 24.87 -22.25 -5.73
C GLN A 237 25.29 -21.85 -4.32
N VAL A 238 25.50 -22.84 -3.45
CA VAL A 238 25.95 -22.63 -2.07
C VAL A 238 27.37 -23.16 -1.91
N SER A 239 28.29 -22.33 -1.43
CA SER A 239 29.63 -22.72 -1.05
C SER A 239 29.84 -22.55 0.45
N LYS A 240 30.16 -23.64 1.14
CA LYS A 240 30.46 -23.66 2.58
C LYS A 240 31.95 -23.38 2.79
N TYR A 241 32.30 -22.47 3.69
CA TYR A 241 33.69 -22.22 4.05
C TYR A 241 33.82 -21.84 5.52
N VAL A 242 35.06 -21.91 6.02
CA VAL A 242 35.38 -21.58 7.39
C VAL A 242 36.20 -20.29 7.39
N GLY A 243 35.72 -19.27 8.08
CA GLY A 243 36.33 -17.96 8.09
C GLY A 243 36.77 -17.54 9.49
N LEU A 244 37.80 -16.71 9.52
CA LEU A 244 38.23 -16.01 10.72
C LEU A 244 38.37 -14.52 10.40
N THR A 245 37.66 -13.67 11.12
CA THR A 245 37.80 -12.21 11.00
C THR A 245 38.68 -11.72 12.14
N LEU A 246 39.87 -11.21 11.82
CA LEU A 246 40.82 -10.68 12.80
C LEU A 246 40.97 -9.17 12.61
N PRO A 247 40.77 -8.34 13.66
CA PRO A 247 41.22 -6.96 13.62
C PRO A 247 42.75 -6.92 13.69
N PHE A 248 43.35 -5.89 13.09
CA PHE A 248 44.79 -5.65 13.22
C PHE A 248 45.12 -5.21 14.65
N THR A 249 45.76 -6.07 15.45
CA THR A 249 46.18 -5.76 16.82
C THR A 249 47.56 -6.37 17.12
N SER A 250 48.31 -5.77 18.06
CA SER A 250 49.64 -6.22 18.48
C SER A 250 49.65 -7.39 19.49
N HIS A 251 48.49 -7.88 19.91
CA HIS A 251 48.36 -8.93 20.93
C HIS A 251 47.86 -10.24 20.31
N THR A 252 48.33 -11.38 20.83
CA THR A 252 47.85 -12.71 20.42
C THR A 252 46.37 -12.86 20.77
N GLN A 253 45.54 -13.18 19.78
CA GLN A 253 44.12 -13.44 19.98
C GLN A 253 43.79 -14.89 19.64
N ILE A 254 43.07 -15.55 20.54
CA ILE A 254 42.47 -16.85 20.30
C ILE A 254 40.99 -16.62 19.98
N ARG A 255 40.53 -17.13 18.84
CA ARG A 255 39.15 -16.98 18.36
C ARG A 255 38.66 -18.31 17.79
N LYS A 256 37.35 -18.50 17.86
CA LYS A 256 36.68 -19.63 17.22
C LYS A 256 36.53 -19.34 15.73
N LEU A 257 36.84 -20.34 14.91
CA LEU A 257 36.52 -20.32 13.50
C LEU A 257 35.00 -20.21 13.31
N GLN A 258 34.57 -19.38 12.36
CA GLN A 258 33.17 -19.19 12.03
C GLN A 258 32.83 -19.95 10.76
N ARG A 259 31.71 -20.67 10.77
CA ARG A 259 31.13 -21.20 9.54
C ARG A 259 30.53 -20.04 8.74
N LYS A 260 30.83 -19.99 7.44
CA LYS A 260 30.35 -18.97 6.52
C LYS A 260 29.83 -19.63 5.25
N TYR A 261 28.91 -18.95 4.59
CA TYR A 261 28.30 -19.39 3.34
C TYR A 261 28.48 -18.30 2.30
N ARG A 262 28.76 -18.71 1.07
CA ARG A 262 28.65 -17.87 -0.12
C ARG A 262 27.51 -18.43 -0.94
N ILE A 263 26.53 -17.59 -1.23
CA ILE A 263 25.32 -17.96 -1.96
C ILE A 263 25.31 -17.09 -3.20
N GLU A 264 25.18 -17.73 -4.35
CA GLU A 264 25.14 -17.08 -5.66
C GLU A 264 23.88 -17.53 -6.37
N SER A 265 23.09 -16.59 -6.88
CA SER A 265 22.03 -16.94 -7.83
C SER A 265 22.65 -17.04 -9.22
N ILE A 266 22.29 -18.09 -9.94
CA ILE A 266 22.86 -18.43 -11.25
C ILE A 266 22.08 -17.73 -12.36
N ASP A 267 20.76 -17.64 -12.21
CA ASP A 267 19.82 -17.31 -13.27
C ASP A 267 19.02 -16.03 -13.02
N LYS A 268 18.91 -15.56 -11.77
CA LYS A 268 18.00 -14.47 -11.42
C LYS A 268 18.61 -13.47 -10.44
N PHE A 269 18.19 -12.21 -10.55
CA PHE A 269 18.56 -11.20 -9.57
C PHE A 269 17.72 -11.34 -8.31
N LEU A 270 18.39 -11.44 -7.15
CA LEU A 270 17.77 -11.49 -5.84
C LEU A 270 17.90 -10.11 -5.15
N PRO A 271 16.79 -9.42 -4.84
CA PRO A 271 16.85 -8.15 -4.12
C PRO A 271 17.43 -8.33 -2.71
N GLY A 272 18.10 -7.31 -2.17
CA GLY A 272 18.68 -7.40 -0.83
C GLY A 272 17.63 -7.64 0.25
N GLY A 273 17.83 -8.68 1.08
CA GLY A 273 16.88 -9.06 2.14
C GLY A 273 17.46 -10.03 3.17
N PRO A 274 16.76 -10.25 4.29
CA PRO A 274 17.11 -11.26 5.28
C PRO A 274 17.12 -12.67 4.68
N LEU A 275 18.13 -13.45 5.09
CA LEU A 275 18.25 -14.87 4.78
C LEU A 275 18.31 -15.68 6.07
N THR A 276 17.39 -16.63 6.22
CA THR A 276 17.44 -17.66 7.27
C THR A 276 18.13 -18.90 6.72
N ILE A 277 19.12 -19.42 7.44
CA ILE A 277 19.79 -20.68 7.10
C ILE A 277 19.40 -21.73 8.13
N ARG A 278 18.90 -22.89 7.66
CA ARG A 278 18.60 -24.07 8.47
C ARG A 278 19.49 -25.22 8.03
N GLU A 279 20.12 -25.89 8.99
CA GLU A 279 20.99 -27.07 8.78
C GLU A 279 20.45 -28.26 9.58
#